data_AF-A0A956BV39-F1
#
_entry.id   AF-A0A956BV39-F1
#
_cell.length_a   1.000
_cell.length_b   1.000
_cell.length_c   1.000
_cell.angle_alpha   90.00
_cell.angle_beta   90.00
_cell.angle_gamma   90.00
#
_symmetry.space_group_name_H-M   'P 1'
#
loop_
_entity.id
_entity.type
_entity.pdbx_description
1 polymer ?
#
loop_
_entity_poly.entity_id
_entity_poly.type
_entity_poly.pdbx_seq_one_letter_code
_entity_poly.pdbx_strand_id
1 'polypeptide(L)'
;MTLDDLEPHERLAFAGLVRTMVRADGVLTAAESAALSTLAREVGSLRFWRCMTEAQQALPDMEDLSDAARNVSRPPVQQWIYEVLVGMAAADGNMGEAEGRLLDWLRALWGL
;
A
#
# COMPACT_ATOMS: atom_id res chain seq x y z
N MET A 1 -1.07 9.58 -10.97
CA MET A 1 -2.38 9.08 -10.54
C MET A 1 -2.52 9.41 -9.05
N THR A 2 -3.71 9.75 -8.57
CA THR A 2 -3.99 10.08 -7.16
C THR A 2 -5.11 9.19 -6.62
N LEU A 3 -5.46 9.33 -5.33
CA LEU A 3 -6.59 8.60 -4.74
C LEU A 3 -7.96 8.94 -5.35
N ASP A 4 -8.05 10.02 -6.10
CA ASP A 4 -9.28 10.41 -6.80
C ASP A 4 -9.50 9.58 -8.07
N ASP A 5 -8.43 9.06 -8.68
CA ASP A 5 -8.48 8.24 -9.91
C ASP A 5 -8.83 6.76 -9.66
N LEU A 6 -8.77 6.34 -8.39
CA LEU A 6 -9.04 4.99 -7.92
C LEU A 6 -10.53 4.76 -7.66
N GLU A 7 -11.00 3.53 -7.85
CA GLU A 7 -12.33 3.13 -7.38
C GLU A 7 -12.32 2.89 -5.85
N PRO A 8 -13.51 2.86 -5.18
CA PRO A 8 -13.56 2.65 -3.73
C PRO A 8 -12.84 1.39 -3.25
N HIS A 9 -13.00 0.27 -3.97
CA HIS A 9 -12.35 -0.99 -3.61
C HIS A 9 -10.83 -0.93 -3.85
N GLU A 10 -10.38 -0.24 -4.90
CA GLU A 10 -8.95 -0.06 -5.19
C GLU A 10 -8.27 0.84 -4.16
N ARG A 11 -8.95 1.90 -3.70
CA ARG A 11 -8.49 2.73 -2.59
C ARG A 11 -8.32 1.93 -1.30
N LEU A 12 -9.27 1.05 -1.02
CA LEU A 12 -9.25 0.21 0.17
C LEU A 12 -8.06 -0.76 0.12
N ALA A 13 -7.87 -1.44 -1.02
CA ALA A 13 -6.73 -2.32 -1.25
C ALA A 13 -5.40 -1.57 -1.13
N PHE A 14 -5.28 -0.41 -1.79
CA PHE A 14 -4.09 0.44 -1.70
C PHE A 14 -3.76 0.81 -0.24
N ALA A 15 -4.74 1.32 0.51
CA ALA A 15 -4.53 1.71 1.90
C ALA A 15 -4.17 0.50 2.79
N GLY A 16 -4.79 -0.66 2.56
CA GLY A 16 -4.44 -1.91 3.23
C GLY A 16 -2.99 -2.32 2.96
N LEU A 17 -2.56 -2.30 1.70
CA LEU A 17 -1.20 -2.66 1.30
C LEU A 17 -0.16 -1.71 1.90
N VAL A 18 -0.41 -0.40 1.85
CA VAL A 18 0.47 0.62 2.47
C VAL A 18 0.57 0.40 3.98
N ARG A 19 -0.55 0.12 4.65
CA ARG A 19 -0.58 -0.17 6.09
C ARG A 19 0.21 -1.44 6.44
N THR A 20 0.12 -2.46 5.60
CA THR A 20 0.87 -3.72 5.79
C THR A 20 2.35 -3.52 5.55
N MET A 21 2.74 -2.74 4.53
CA MET A 21 4.13 -2.38 4.26
C MET A 21 4.78 -1.73 5.49
N VAL A 22 4.14 -0.68 6.02
CA VAL A 22 4.60 0.07 7.20
C VAL A 22 4.59 -0.74 8.51
N ARG A 23 3.93 -1.90 8.52
CA ARG A 23 3.84 -2.77 9.70
C ARG A 23 4.60 -4.09 9.54
N ALA A 24 5.28 -4.28 8.42
CA ALA A 24 5.84 -5.57 8.04
C ALA A 24 6.91 -6.06 9.03
N ASP A 25 7.65 -5.15 9.65
CA ASP A 25 8.66 -5.43 10.68
C ASP A 25 8.18 -5.12 12.12
N GLY A 26 6.99 -4.55 12.27
CA GLY A 26 6.35 -4.20 13.55
C GLY A 26 6.81 -2.87 14.16
N VAL A 27 7.74 -2.13 13.57
CA VAL A 27 8.27 -0.86 14.13
C VAL A 27 8.31 0.22 13.06
N LEU A 28 7.35 1.15 13.11
CA LEU A 28 7.38 2.33 12.26
C LEU A 28 8.52 3.28 12.68
N THR A 29 9.54 3.37 11.83
CA THR A 29 10.69 4.26 11.98
C THR A 29 10.34 5.71 11.58
N ALA A 30 11.26 6.63 11.89
CA ALA A 30 11.13 8.03 11.48
C ALA A 30 11.20 8.20 9.94
N ALA A 31 12.01 7.38 9.26
CA ALA A 31 12.17 7.40 7.81
C ALA A 31 10.87 6.96 7.12
N GLU A 32 10.28 5.85 7.56
CA GLU A 32 9.00 5.36 7.05
C GLU A 32 7.85 6.32 7.35
N SER A 33 7.86 6.98 8.52
CA SER A 33 6.85 7.99 8.86
C SER A 33 6.94 9.21 7.91
N ALA A 34 8.16 9.61 7.56
CA ALA A 34 8.41 10.68 6.61
C ALA A 34 8.02 10.27 5.17
N ALA A 35 8.31 9.02 4.78
CA ALA A 35 7.89 8.47 3.49
C ALA A 35 6.36 8.41 3.39
N LEU A 36 5.68 7.92 4.43
CA LEU A 36 4.21 7.87 4.51
C LEU A 36 3.59 9.26 4.43
N SER A 37 4.18 10.24 5.12
CA SER A 37 3.72 11.64 5.09
C SER A 37 3.93 12.29 3.71
N THR A 38 5.04 11.97 3.04
CA THR A 38 5.31 12.41 1.67
C THR A 38 4.31 11.79 0.70
N LEU A 39 4.10 10.48 0.78
CA LEU A 39 3.11 9.78 -0.03
C LEU A 39 1.72 10.38 0.16
N ALA A 40 1.29 10.60 1.40
CA ALA A 40 0.01 11.22 1.70
C ALA A 40 -0.13 12.60 1.02
N ARG A 41 0.94 13.39 0.88
CA ARG A 41 0.91 14.68 0.17
C ARG A 41 0.77 14.51 -1.34
N GLU A 42 1.43 13.50 -1.91
CA GLU A 42 1.43 13.22 -3.35
C GLU A 42 0.09 12.67 -3.84
N VAL A 43 -0.54 11.77 -3.07
CA VAL A 43 -1.77 11.08 -3.51
C VAL A 43 -3.06 11.73 -3.00
N GLY A 44 -2.95 12.71 -2.10
CA GLY A 44 -4.06 13.48 -1.53
C GLY A 44 -4.30 13.19 -0.04
N SER A 45 -3.84 14.08 0.84
CA SER A 45 -3.62 13.76 2.26
C SER A 45 -4.89 13.44 3.05
N LEU A 46 -5.93 14.26 2.90
CA LEU A 46 -7.17 14.06 3.65
C LEU A 46 -7.81 12.71 3.32
N ARG A 47 -7.83 12.36 2.02
CA ARG A 47 -8.39 11.09 1.55
C ARG A 47 -7.51 9.92 1.96
N PHE A 48 -6.19 10.08 1.89
CA PHE A 48 -5.23 9.07 2.30
C PHE A 48 -5.46 8.61 3.73
N TRP A 49 -5.47 9.55 4.69
CA TRP A 49 -5.65 9.21 6.11
C TRP A 49 -7.02 8.59 6.40
N ARG A 50 -8.07 9.02 5.67
CA ARG A 50 -9.38 8.40 5.77
C ARG A 50 -9.36 6.95 5.30
N CYS A 51 -8.77 6.69 4.14
CA CYS A 51 -8.64 5.33 3.60
C CYS A 51 -7.77 4.43 4.49
N MET A 52 -6.69 4.95 5.10
CA MET A 52 -5.89 4.19 6.08
C MET A 52 -6.72 3.75 7.30
N THR A 53 -7.61 4.62 7.76
CA THR A 53 -8.53 4.33 8.88
C THR A 53 -9.60 3.31 8.47
N GLU A 54 -10.19 3.47 7.28
CA GLU A 54 -11.17 2.53 6.72
C GLU A 54 -10.56 1.14 6.52
N ALA A 55 -9.36 1.06 5.92
CA ALA A 55 -8.63 -0.18 5.73
C ALA A 55 -8.28 -0.86 7.06
N GLN A 56 -8.05 -0.08 8.14
CA GLN A 56 -7.83 -0.68 9.45
C GLN A 56 -9.02 -1.48 9.99
N GLN A 57 -10.23 -1.02 9.69
CA GLN A 57 -11.46 -1.66 10.15
C GLN A 57 -11.92 -2.75 9.20
N ALA A 58 -11.78 -2.54 7.89
CA ALA A 58 -12.29 -3.43 6.87
C ALA A 58 -11.34 -4.58 6.50
N LEU A 59 -10.03 -4.41 6.73
CA LEU A 59 -9.00 -5.41 6.41
C LEU A 59 -8.20 -5.76 7.69
N PRO A 60 -8.80 -6.48 8.66
CA PRO A 60 -8.15 -6.83 9.91
C PRO A 60 -7.01 -7.83 9.74
N ASP A 61 -7.04 -8.68 8.72
CA ASP A 61 -6.05 -9.73 8.50
C ASP A 61 -5.56 -9.84 7.04
N MET A 62 -4.66 -10.80 6.82
CA MET A 62 -4.02 -11.03 5.53
C MET A 62 -4.97 -11.66 4.49
N GLU A 63 -6.01 -12.38 4.93
CA GLU A 63 -7.00 -12.97 4.03
C GLU A 63 -7.87 -11.87 3.42
N ASP A 64 -8.39 -10.98 4.27
CA ASP A 64 -9.15 -9.81 3.83
C ASP A 64 -8.32 -8.90 2.90
N LEU A 65 -7.06 -8.65 3.26
CA LEU A 65 -6.13 -7.89 2.41
C LEU A 65 -5.89 -8.57 1.06
N SER A 66 -5.72 -9.89 1.06
CA SER A 66 -5.51 -10.67 -0.15
C SER A 66 -6.71 -10.58 -1.07
N ASP A 67 -7.93 -10.65 -0.54
CA ASP A 67 -9.15 -10.52 -1.33
C ASP A 67 -9.35 -9.10 -1.86
N ALA A 68 -9.05 -8.08 -1.06
CA ALA A 68 -9.05 -6.70 -1.52
C ALA A 68 -8.05 -6.49 -2.66
N ALA A 69 -6.83 -7.02 -2.56
CA ALA A 69 -5.81 -6.92 -3.60
C ALA A 69 -6.19 -7.67 -4.88
N ARG A 70 -6.83 -8.85 -4.78
CA ARG A 70 -7.35 -9.60 -5.94
C ARG A 70 -8.44 -8.85 -6.69
N ASN A 71 -9.26 -8.08 -5.97
CA ASN A 71 -10.34 -7.30 -6.56
C ASN A 71 -9.84 -6.10 -7.38
N VAL A 72 -8.58 -5.68 -7.22
CA VAL A 72 -7.96 -4.68 -8.09
C VAL A 72 -7.68 -5.31 -9.45
N SER A 73 -8.56 -5.07 -10.42
CA SER A 73 -8.51 -5.71 -11.74
C SER A 73 -7.91 -4.82 -12.84
N ARG A 74 -7.79 -3.50 -12.61
CA ARG A 74 -7.29 -2.54 -13.60
C ARG A 74 -5.75 -2.59 -13.65
N PRO A 75 -5.12 -3.03 -14.77
CA PRO A 75 -3.65 -3.16 -14.83
C PRO A 75 -2.87 -1.85 -14.56
N PRO A 76 -3.32 -0.67 -15.06
CA PRO A 76 -2.65 0.59 -14.72
C PRO A 76 -2.68 0.91 -13.23
N VAL A 77 -3.73 0.46 -12.53
CA VAL A 77 -3.86 0.65 -11.08
C VAL A 77 -2.94 -0.30 -10.33
N GLN A 78 -2.91 -1.58 -10.70
CA GLN A 78 -2.00 -2.57 -10.14
C GLN A 78 -0.54 -2.09 -10.24
N GLN A 79 -0.12 -1.68 -11.44
CA GLN A 79 1.22 -1.15 -11.68
C GLN A 79 1.52 0.06 -10.80
N TRP A 80 0.62 1.03 -10.75
CA TRP A 80 0.82 2.24 -9.96
C TRP A 80 0.90 1.94 -8.46
N ILE A 81 0.04 1.07 -7.92
CA ILE A 81 0.11 0.66 -6.51
C ILE A 81 1.45 -0.01 -6.23
N TYR A 82 1.87 -0.93 -7.10
CA TYR A 82 3.14 -1.63 -6.97
C TYR A 82 4.34 -0.66 -6.95
N GLU A 83 4.39 0.28 -7.89
CA GLU A 83 5.45 1.30 -7.97
C GLU A 83 5.51 2.19 -6.73
N VAL A 84 4.35 2.61 -6.20
CA VAL A 84 4.28 3.37 -4.94
C VAL A 84 4.86 2.57 -3.79
N LEU A 85 4.50 1.30 -3.65
CA LEU A 85 4.99 0.43 -2.58
C LEU A 85 6.49 0.15 -2.69
N VAL A 86 7.01 -0.05 -3.90
CA VAL A 86 8.46 -0.15 -4.15
C VAL A 86 9.17 1.14 -3.73
N GLY A 87 8.61 2.30 -4.08
CA GLY A 87 9.16 3.59 -3.68
C GLY A 87 9.21 3.78 -2.17
N MET A 88 8.20 3.29 -1.45
CA MET A 88 8.18 3.30 0.02
C MET A 88 9.25 2.38 0.62
N ALA A 89 9.33 1.12 0.17
CA ALA A 89 10.30 0.15 0.67
C ALA A 89 11.76 0.52 0.34
N ALA A 90 11.98 1.40 -0.63
CA ALA A 90 13.30 1.93 -0.95
C ALA A 90 13.65 3.22 -0.16
N ALA A 91 12.68 3.82 0.56
CA ALA A 91 12.81 5.18 1.10
C ALA A 91 13.82 5.30 2.26
N ASP A 92 14.04 4.23 3.02
CA ASP A 92 15.04 4.19 4.09
C ASP A 92 16.41 3.65 3.62
N GLY A 93 16.55 3.33 2.33
CA GLY A 93 17.75 2.81 1.70
C GLY A 93 17.98 1.30 1.90
N ASN A 94 17.07 0.58 2.57
CA ASN A 94 17.18 -0.86 2.78
C ASN A 94 15.81 -1.54 2.76
N MET A 95 15.48 -2.16 1.62
CA MET A 95 14.30 -3.02 1.53
C MET A 95 14.43 -4.21 2.48
N GLY A 96 13.62 -4.21 3.54
CA GLY A 96 13.59 -5.29 4.52
C GLY A 96 13.04 -6.59 3.92
N GLU A 97 13.38 -7.73 4.51
CA GLU A 97 12.87 -9.03 4.02
C GLU A 97 11.34 -9.10 4.00
N ALA A 98 10.68 -8.48 4.98
CA ALA A 98 9.23 -8.52 5.11
C ALA A 98 8.54 -7.71 4.00
N GLU A 99 9.09 -6.54 3.66
CA GLU A 99 8.64 -5.70 2.55
C GLU A 99 8.87 -6.40 1.21
N GLY A 100 10.07 -7.00 1.03
CA GLY A 100 10.40 -7.79 -0.16
C GLY A 100 9.41 -8.93 -0.38
N ARG A 101 9.08 -9.69 0.68
CA ARG A 101 8.07 -10.76 0.61
C ARG A 101 6.68 -10.23 0.21
N LEU A 102 6.28 -9.05 0.71
CA LEU A 102 5.01 -8.43 0.33
C LEU A 102 4.99 -8.02 -1.15
N LEU A 103 6.08 -7.41 -1.63
CA LEU A 103 6.22 -7.01 -3.04
C LEU A 103 6.24 -8.23 -3.96
N ASP A 104 7.01 -9.27 -3.64
CA ASP A 104 7.06 -10.51 -4.42
C ASP A 104 5.68 -11.19 -4.50
N TRP A 105 4.96 -11.24 -3.38
CA TRP A 105 3.59 -11.76 -3.35
C TRP A 105 2.66 -10.94 -4.24
N LEU A 106 2.72 -9.61 -4.16
CA LEU A 106 1.86 -8.71 -4.94
C LEU A 106 2.16 -8.79 -6.44
N ARG A 107 3.45 -8.87 -6.78
CA ARG A 107 3.93 -9.08 -8.14
C ARG A 107 3.37 -10.37 -8.74
N ALA A 108 3.46 -11.47 -8.00
CA ALA A 108 2.92 -12.75 -8.42
C ALA A 108 1.38 -12.72 -8.54
N LEU A 109 0.70 -12.03 -7.62
CA LEU A 109 -0.76 -11.90 -7.61
C LEU A 109 -1.29 -11.18 -8.85
N TRP A 110 -0.62 -10.11 -9.28
CA TRP A 110 -1.05 -9.27 -10.40
C TRP A 110 -0.36 -9.62 -11.73
N GLY A 111 0.65 -10.49 -11.73
CA GLY A 111 1.37 -10.90 -12.92
C GLY A 111 2.28 -9.80 -13.49
N LEU A 112 2.96 -9.05 -12.61
CA LEU A 112 3.91 -7.97 -12.95
C LEU A 112 5.38 -8.48 -13.05
#